data_AF-A0A316HWQ0-F1
#
_entry.id   AF-A0A316HWQ0-F1
#
_cell.length_a   1.000
_cell.length_b   1.000
_cell.length_c   1.000
_cell.angle_alpha   90.00
_cell.angle_beta   90.00
_cell.angle_gamma   90.00
#
_symmetry.space_group_name_H-M   'P 1'
#
loop_
_entity.id
_entity.type
_entity.pdbx_description
1 polymer ?
#
loop_
_entity_poly.entity_id
_entity_poly.type
_entity_poly.pdbx_seq_one_letter_code
_entity_poly.pdbx_strand_id
1 'polypeptide(L)'
;MLAMREECAARHSLNEIPAQSETALLRVLWMIAQGMVWPWLLDSLCHRDAIRQALESHLIWPPVGEQLGYHITDAGRRRIVDWYRETGPDQNAHDDARQWRAVTMR
;
A
#
# COMPACT_ATOMS: atom_id res chain seq x y z
N MET A 1 -14.68 21.05 -10.83
CA MET A 1 -13.23 21.34 -10.76
C MET A 1 -12.75 21.12 -9.32
N LEU A 2 -12.93 19.90 -8.79
CA LEU A 2 -12.61 19.55 -7.38
C LEU A 2 -11.62 18.37 -7.29
N ALA A 3 -11.54 17.51 -8.32
CA ALA A 3 -10.65 16.34 -8.35
C ALA A 3 -9.15 16.68 -8.39
N MET A 4 -8.77 17.85 -8.95
CA MET A 4 -7.37 18.19 -9.20
C MET A 4 -6.61 18.69 -7.95
N ARG A 5 -7.31 18.97 -6.84
CA ARG A 5 -6.69 19.38 -5.57
C ARG A 5 -6.33 18.19 -4.68
N GLU A 6 -7.12 17.12 -4.72
CA GLU A 6 -6.87 15.91 -3.92
C GLU A 6 -5.70 15.09 -4.49
N GLU A 7 -5.55 15.03 -5.82
CA GLU A 7 -4.41 14.38 -6.49
C GLU A 7 -3.06 15.00 -6.13
N CYS A 8 -3.01 16.32 -5.93
CA CYS A 8 -1.77 17.03 -5.57
C CYS A 8 -1.35 16.74 -4.12
N ALA A 9 -2.31 16.63 -3.20
CA ALA A 9 -2.07 16.31 -1.79
C ALA A 9 -1.68 14.84 -1.59
N ALA A 10 -2.33 13.91 -2.29
CA ALA A 10 -2.01 12.48 -2.24
C ALA A 10 -0.58 12.19 -2.76
N ARG A 11 -0.14 12.89 -3.82
CA ARG A 11 1.24 12.83 -4.33
C ARG A 11 2.26 13.42 -3.36
N HIS A 12 1.92 14.49 -2.63
CA HIS A 12 2.81 15.09 -1.63
C HIS A 12 3.03 14.16 -0.42
N SER A 13 1.97 13.52 0.06
CA SER A 13 2.05 12.61 1.21
C SER A 13 2.80 11.30 0.91
N LEU A 14 2.75 10.82 -0.34
CA LEU A 14 3.59 9.70 -0.78
C LEU A 14 5.09 10.00 -0.69
N ASN A 15 5.51 11.25 -0.97
CA ASN A 15 6.92 11.64 -0.94
C ASN A 15 7.52 11.71 0.48
N GLU A 16 6.69 11.77 1.53
CA GLU A 16 7.17 11.85 2.91
C GLU A 16 7.49 10.47 3.51
N ILE A 17 6.97 9.40 2.91
CA ILE A 17 7.19 8.02 3.37
C ILE A 17 8.46 7.51 2.69
N PRO A 18 9.53 7.17 3.44
CA PRO A 18 10.72 6.57 2.85
C PRO A 18 10.34 5.29 2.09
N ALA A 19 10.84 5.14 0.87
CA ALA A 19 10.45 4.02 0.00
C ALA A 19 10.79 2.62 0.58
N GLN A 20 11.76 2.57 1.50
CA GLN A 20 12.19 1.36 2.21
C GLN A 20 11.49 1.16 3.58
N SER A 21 10.55 2.05 3.93
CA SER A 21 9.84 1.95 5.21
C SER A 21 8.80 0.84 5.17
N GLU A 22 8.55 0.27 6.34
CA GLU A 22 7.48 -0.70 6.55
C GLU A 22 6.10 -0.15 6.12
N THR A 23 5.85 1.13 6.34
CA THR A 23 4.62 1.83 5.90
C THR A 23 4.44 1.79 4.38
N ALA A 24 5.51 1.98 3.60
CA ALA A 24 5.44 1.92 2.14
C ALA A 24 5.10 0.49 1.66
N LEU A 25 5.69 -0.52 2.30
CA LEU A 25 5.40 -1.92 2.02
C LEU A 25 3.95 -2.28 2.37
N LEU A 26 3.48 -1.89 3.55
CA LEU A 26 2.10 -2.11 4.00
C LEU A 26 1.09 -1.44 3.07
N ARG A 27 1.42 -0.25 2.54
CA ARG A 27 0.59 0.42 1.52
C ARG A 27 0.44 -0.42 0.26
N VAL A 28 1.52 -1.02 -0.26
CA VAL A 28 1.45 -1.94 -1.42
C VAL A 28 0.51 -3.10 -1.15
N LEU A 29 0.66 -3.76 0.01
CA LEU A 29 -0.19 -4.88 0.39
C LEU A 29 -1.65 -4.46 0.56
N TRP A 30 -1.89 -3.29 1.14
CA TRP A 30 -3.23 -2.72 1.29
C TRP A 30 -3.89 -2.49 -0.08
N MET A 31 -3.19 -1.84 -1.02
CA MET A 31 -3.72 -1.59 -2.36
C MET A 31 -4.13 -2.88 -3.07
N ILE A 32 -3.27 -3.90 -3.05
CA ILE A 32 -3.56 -5.20 -3.67
C ILE A 32 -4.71 -5.90 -2.96
N ALA A 33 -4.76 -5.86 -1.62
CA ALA A 33 -5.86 -6.44 -0.84
C ALA A 33 -7.22 -5.77 -1.15
N GLN A 34 -7.23 -4.49 -1.56
CA GLN A 34 -8.42 -3.76 -2.01
C GLN A 34 -8.76 -4.01 -3.50
N GLY A 35 -7.99 -4.85 -4.21
CA GLY A 35 -8.20 -5.13 -5.63
C GLY A 35 -7.51 -4.15 -6.59
N MET A 36 -6.71 -3.21 -6.08
CA MET A 36 -5.89 -2.31 -6.91
C MET A 36 -4.62 -3.03 -7.36
N VAL A 37 -4.78 -3.97 -8.29
CA VAL A 37 -3.75 -4.95 -8.67
C VAL A 37 -3.00 -4.59 -9.96
N TRP A 38 -3.44 -3.59 -10.71
CA TRP A 38 -2.86 -3.31 -12.02
C TRP A 38 -1.51 -2.58 -11.92
N PRO A 39 -0.52 -2.91 -12.78
CA PRO A 39 0.82 -2.31 -12.67
C PRO A 39 0.84 -0.79 -12.76
N TRP A 40 0.12 -0.22 -13.74
CA TRP A 40 0.01 1.23 -13.90
C TRP A 40 -0.67 1.91 -12.70
N LEU A 41 -1.58 1.21 -12.03
CA LEU A 41 -2.30 1.73 -10.87
C LEU A 41 -1.41 1.70 -9.62
N LEU A 42 -0.74 0.58 -9.37
CA LEU A 42 0.20 0.46 -8.25
C LEU A 42 1.38 1.43 -8.38
N ASP A 43 1.93 1.59 -9.58
CA ASP A 43 2.99 2.59 -9.84
C ASP A 43 2.54 4.02 -9.55
N SER A 44 1.24 4.31 -9.65
CA SER A 44 0.68 5.63 -9.35
C SER A 44 0.39 5.84 -7.86
N LEU A 45 0.21 4.76 -7.09
CA LEU A 45 -0.26 4.79 -5.70
C LEU A 45 0.82 4.40 -4.68
N CYS A 46 1.92 3.80 -5.13
CA CYS A 46 2.96 3.23 -4.29
C CYS A 46 4.35 3.56 -4.83
N HIS A 47 5.36 3.53 -3.94
CA HIS A 47 6.75 3.63 -4.33
C HIS A 47 7.21 2.39 -5.07
N ARG A 48 7.92 2.56 -6.19
CA ARG A 48 8.47 1.44 -6.99
C ARG A 48 9.39 0.53 -6.18
N ASP A 49 10.21 1.09 -5.29
CA ASP A 49 11.07 0.29 -4.42
C ASP A 49 10.29 -0.55 -3.41
N ALA A 50 9.15 -0.07 -2.91
CA ALA A 50 8.28 -0.85 -2.04
C ALA A 50 7.60 -2.00 -2.78
N ILE A 51 7.20 -1.78 -4.05
CA ILE A 51 6.68 -2.85 -4.92
C ILE A 51 7.77 -3.90 -5.17
N ARG A 52 8.99 -3.47 -5.48
CA ARG A 52 10.14 -4.36 -5.68
C ARG A 52 10.45 -5.15 -4.41
N GLN A 53 10.48 -4.50 -3.25
CA GLN A 53 10.67 -5.17 -1.96
C GLN A 53 9.58 -6.20 -1.68
N ALA A 54 8.31 -5.92 -2.00
CA ALA A 54 7.21 -6.86 -1.83
C ALA A 54 7.38 -8.11 -2.71
N LEU A 55 7.89 -7.96 -3.94
CA LEU A 55 8.22 -9.07 -4.83
C LEU A 55 9.41 -9.88 -4.31
N GLU A 56 10.50 -9.21 -3.92
CA GLU A 56 11.71 -9.83 -3.37
C GLU A 56 11.42 -10.58 -2.07
N SER A 57 10.47 -10.10 -1.27
CA SER A 57 10.03 -10.72 -0.01
C SER A 57 8.93 -11.77 -0.18
N HIS A 58 8.54 -12.10 -1.43
CA HIS A 58 7.46 -13.05 -1.75
C HIS A 58 6.11 -12.75 -1.09
N LEU A 59 5.83 -11.48 -0.79
CA LEU A 59 4.55 -11.04 -0.25
C LEU A 59 3.49 -10.86 -1.34
N ILE A 60 3.96 -10.64 -2.57
CA ILE A 60 3.13 -10.54 -3.78
C ILE A 60 3.80 -11.32 -4.91
N TRP A 61 3.01 -11.73 -5.89
CA TRP A 61 3.47 -12.25 -7.17
C TRP A 61 3.33 -11.20 -8.27
N PRO A 62 4.25 -11.19 -9.25
CA PRO A 62 4.18 -10.26 -10.38
C PRO A 62 2.92 -10.53 -11.22
N PRO A 63 2.47 -9.53 -11.98
CA PRO A 63 1.41 -9.72 -12.97
C PRO A 63 1.79 -10.81 -13.99
N VAL A 64 0.78 -11.54 -14.49
CA VAL A 64 0.94 -12.59 -15.50
C VAL A 64 0.21 -12.19 -16.78
N GLY A 65 0.99 -11.82 -17.80
CA GLY A 65 0.44 -11.27 -19.04
C GLY A 65 -0.31 -9.95 -18.81
N GLU A 66 -1.24 -9.62 -19.71
CA GLU A 66 -1.98 -8.36 -19.67
C GLU A 66 -3.28 -8.43 -18.85
N GLN A 67 -3.71 -9.65 -18.49
CA GLN A 67 -5.04 -9.89 -17.92
C GLN A 67 -5.02 -10.14 -16.40
N LEU A 68 -3.84 -10.38 -15.82
CA LEU A 68 -3.69 -10.69 -14.40
C LEU A 68 -2.71 -9.70 -13.78
N GLY A 69 -3.24 -8.86 -12.88
CA GLY A 69 -2.43 -7.92 -12.09
C GLY A 69 -1.61 -8.62 -11.01
N TYR A 70 -1.01 -7.84 -10.11
CA TYR A 70 -0.31 -8.37 -8.95
C TYR A 70 -1.24 -9.22 -8.08
N HIS A 71 -0.71 -10.32 -7.56
CA HIS A 71 -1.44 -11.21 -6.65
C HIS A 71 -0.82 -11.17 -5.26
N ILE A 72 -1.65 -11.02 -4.23
CA ILE A 72 -1.16 -11.14 -2.85
C ILE A 72 -0.96 -12.62 -2.50
N THR A 73 0.18 -12.96 -1.91
CA THR A 73 0.44 -14.31 -1.41
C THR A 73 -0.21 -14.51 -0.04
N ASP A 74 -0.26 -15.74 0.45
CA ASP A 74 -0.73 -16.01 1.81
C ASP A 74 0.14 -15.30 2.87
N ALA A 75 1.45 -15.20 2.63
CA ALA A 75 2.36 -14.45 3.49
C ALA A 75 2.04 -12.95 3.49
N GLY A 76 1.81 -12.36 2.31
CA GLY A 76 1.38 -10.97 2.17
C GLY A 76 0.04 -10.71 2.86
N ARG A 77 -0.93 -11.61 2.67
CA ARG A 77 -2.26 -11.53 3.29
C ARG A 77 -2.16 -11.58 4.81
N ARG A 78 -1.40 -12.55 5.35
CA ARG A 78 -1.17 -12.65 6.79
C ARG A 78 -0.55 -11.37 7.33
N ARG A 79 0.48 -10.86 6.65
CA ARG A 79 1.19 -9.65 7.09
C ARG A 79 0.30 -8.43 7.21
N ILE A 80 -0.56 -8.17 6.22
CA ILE A 80 -1.46 -7.01 6.25
C ILE A 80 -2.62 -7.19 7.25
N VAL A 81 -3.08 -8.43 7.46
CA VAL A 81 -4.10 -8.75 8.48
C VAL A 81 -3.55 -8.59 9.90
N ASP A 82 -2.32 -9.05 10.14
CA ASP A 82 -1.67 -8.90 11.45
C ASP A 82 -1.48 -7.41 11.76
N TRP A 83 -0.98 -6.62 10.80
CA TRP A 83 -0.91 -5.16 10.95
C TRP A 83 -2.28 -4.51 11.21
N TYR A 84 -3.33 -4.87 10.45
CA TYR A 84 -4.67 -4.33 10.65
C TYR A 84 -5.21 -4.60 12.07
N ARG A 85 -4.90 -5.79 12.62
CA ARG A 85 -5.28 -6.16 13.98
C ARG A 85 -4.53 -5.39 15.05
N GLU A 86 -3.33 -4.88 14.75
CA GLU A 86 -2.51 -4.14 15.71
C GLU A 86 -2.77 -2.63 15.65
N THR A 87 -3.05 -2.09 14.46
CA THR A 87 -3.11 -0.64 14.21
C THR A 87 -4.53 -0.18 13.81
N GLY A 88 -5.52 -1.07 13.84
CA GLY A 88 -6.90 -0.77 13.48
C GLY A 88 -7.49 0.42 14.27
N PRO A 89 -8.40 1.22 13.68
CA PRO A 89 -8.89 2.47 14.26
C PRO A 89 -9.66 2.31 15.59
N ASP A 90 -10.04 1.09 15.95
CA ASP A 90 -10.65 0.77 17.24
C ASP A 90 -9.62 0.68 18.38
N GLN A 91 -8.32 0.74 18.09
CA GLN A 91 -7.24 0.69 19.07
C GLN A 91 -6.69 2.10 19.33
N ASN A 92 -6.94 2.60 20.54
CA ASN A 92 -6.75 3.98 20.99
C ASN A 92 -5.27 4.47 20.95
N ALA A 93 -4.76 4.86 19.78
CA ALA A 93 -3.45 5.50 19.68
C ALA A 93 -3.45 6.68 18.68
N HIS A 94 -3.19 7.87 19.20
CA HIS A 94 -3.14 9.11 18.40
C HIS A 94 -1.95 9.15 17.42
N ASP A 95 -0.85 8.44 17.69
CA ASP A 95 0.28 8.31 16.75
C ASP A 95 -0.02 7.34 15.60
N ASP A 96 -0.87 6.33 15.83
CA ASP A 96 -1.26 5.34 14.83
C ASP A 96 -2.15 5.93 13.74
N ALA A 97 -2.86 7.02 14.02
CA ALA A 97 -3.70 7.68 13.02
C ALA A 97 -2.88 8.15 11.80
N ARG A 98 -1.64 8.61 11.96
CA ARG A 98 -0.82 9.04 10.79
C ARG A 98 -0.41 7.83 9.94
N GLN A 99 0.06 6.76 10.57
CA GLN A 99 0.49 5.55 9.88
C GLN A 99 -0.69 4.84 9.22
N TRP A 100 -1.83 4.78 9.90
CA TRP A 100 -3.08 4.29 9.36
C TRP A 100 -3.46 5.00 8.06
N ARG A 101 -3.54 6.34 8.08
CA ARG A 101 -3.84 7.15 6.89
C ARG A 101 -2.81 6.96 5.78
N ALA A 102 -1.53 6.87 6.15
CA ALA A 102 -0.42 6.63 5.23
C ALA A 102 -0.52 5.28 4.50
N VAL A 103 -1.09 4.25 5.14
CA VAL A 103 -1.34 2.93 4.51
C VAL A 103 -2.67 2.91 3.75
N THR A 104 -3.75 3.43 4.35
CA THR A 104 -5.11 3.24 3.83
C THR A 104 -5.61 4.32 2.87
N MET A 105 -4.89 5.44 2.72
CA MET A 105 -5.34 6.62 1.98
C MET A 105 -6.66 7.23 2.48
N ARG A 106 -6.96 7.08 3.78
CA ARG A 106 -8.13 7.68 4.44
C ARG A 106 -7.73 8.76 5.42
#